data_AF-A0A8T7K5D1-F1
#
_entry.id   AF-A0A8T7K5D1-F1
#
_cell.length_a   1.000
_cell.length_b   1.000
_cell.length_c   1.000
_cell.angle_alpha   90.00
_cell.angle_beta   90.00
_cell.angle_gamma   90.00
#
_symmetry.space_group_name_H-M   'P 1'
#
loop_
_entity.id
_entity.type
_entity.pdbx_description
1 polymer ?
#
loop_
_entity_poly.entity_id
_entity_poly.type
_entity_poly.pdbx_seq_one_letter_code
_entity_poly.pdbx_strand_id
1 'polypeptide(L)'
;MHTIDTNYTIMMALQDYMPVLLSSIGLFLLARMTTRMDREAGRLAYFGWLLISLGGFNKATWKLIMAGTASQTNLVWLDDSLFMLMGPGFVCMAWALWCGQRTLAGRKRPIGPIWAFPLVVGGLHVAVAVFLGTTRPDTRTWFFVMLGLTTIGNFVVGGLAIRQARQRGMHFVGFLFAFNLVAILVLTGLARIDPRTDVLEWTAQITNTISNGAFAYAAWKLCQEIEARVPAVRVAAQTA
;
A
#
# COMPACT_ATOMS: atom_id res chain seq x y z
N MET A 1 -18.19 5.48 17.65
CA MET A 1 -19.17 4.75 16.82
C MET A 1 -18.78 4.97 15.37
N HIS A 2 -18.32 3.94 14.65
CA HIS A 2 -18.15 3.99 13.19
C HIS A 2 -19.46 3.49 12.58
N THR A 3 -20.41 4.39 12.38
CA THR A 3 -21.62 4.12 11.58
C THR A 3 -21.32 4.55 10.15
N ILE A 4 -21.73 3.74 9.17
CA ILE A 4 -21.82 4.22 7.79
C ILE A 4 -23.10 5.04 7.67
N ASP A 5 -23.05 6.14 6.93
CA ASP A 5 -24.23 6.96 6.64
C ASP A 5 -25.35 6.08 6.06
N THR A 6 -26.60 6.39 6.39
CA THR A 6 -27.80 5.65 5.94
C THR A 6 -27.91 5.52 4.43
N ASN A 7 -27.16 6.31 3.66
CA ASN A 7 -27.13 6.27 2.20
C ASN A 7 -26.05 5.34 1.63
N TYR A 8 -25.20 4.73 2.46
CA TYR A 8 -24.14 3.84 2.00
C TYR A 8 -24.73 2.46 1.61
N THR A 9 -24.69 2.16 0.31
CA THR A 9 -25.37 0.97 -0.25
C THR A 9 -24.43 -0.24 -0.37
N ILE A 10 -25.02 -1.44 -0.52
CA ILE A 10 -24.29 -2.66 -0.87
C ILE A 10 -23.46 -2.47 -2.16
N MET A 11 -24.00 -1.73 -3.14
CA MET A 11 -23.30 -1.44 -4.39
C MET A 11 -22.01 -0.64 -4.14
N MET A 12 -22.07 0.36 -3.25
CA MET A 12 -20.89 1.13 -2.82
C MET A 12 -19.87 0.25 -2.08
N ALA A 13 -20.33 -0.68 -1.24
CA ALA A 13 -19.46 -1.64 -0.56
C ALA A 13 -18.74 -2.57 -1.53
N LEU A 14 -19.43 -3.05 -2.57
CA LEU A 14 -18.83 -3.87 -3.61
C LEU A 14 -17.80 -3.08 -4.44
N GLN A 15 -18.09 -1.80 -4.73
CA GLN A 15 -17.18 -0.92 -5.44
C GLN A 15 -15.84 -0.73 -4.70
N ASP A 16 -15.84 -0.75 -3.37
CA ASP A 16 -14.62 -0.64 -2.55
C ASP A 16 -13.64 -1.82 -2.74
N TYR A 17 -14.08 -2.97 -3.27
CA TYR A 17 -13.16 -4.05 -3.64
C TYR A 17 -12.33 -3.72 -4.89
N MET A 18 -12.84 -2.90 -5.82
CA MET A 18 -12.12 -2.56 -7.06
C MET A 18 -10.74 -1.91 -6.80
N PRO A 19 -10.62 -0.82 -6.02
CA PRO A 19 -9.31 -0.23 -5.74
C PRO A 19 -8.40 -1.18 -4.94
N VAL A 20 -8.96 -2.04 -4.09
CA VAL A 20 -8.19 -3.06 -3.35
C VAL A 20 -7.58 -4.09 -4.30
N LEU A 21 -8.35 -4.61 -5.25
CA LEU A 21 -7.85 -5.56 -6.24
C LEU A 21 -6.81 -4.92 -7.16
N LEU A 22 -7.08 -3.71 -7.66
CA LEU A 22 -6.16 -2.99 -8.54
C LEU A 22 -4.84 -2.65 -7.83
N SER A 23 -4.90 -2.12 -6.60
CA SER A 23 -3.70 -1.85 -5.80
C SER A 23 -2.93 -3.14 -5.50
N SER A 24 -3.63 -4.23 -5.17
CA SER A 24 -3.01 -5.53 -4.91
C SER A 24 -2.27 -6.06 -6.15
N ILE A 25 -2.87 -5.96 -7.34
CA ILE A 25 -2.21 -6.31 -8.60
C ILE A 25 -0.94 -5.49 -8.80
N GLY A 26 -1.01 -4.17 -8.60
CA GLY A 26 0.17 -3.30 -8.73
C GLY A 26 1.28 -3.65 -7.74
N LEU A 27 0.94 -3.89 -6.47
CA LEU A 27 1.89 -4.27 -5.43
C LEU A 27 2.50 -5.66 -5.68
N PHE A 28 1.70 -6.62 -6.15
CA PHE A 28 2.19 -7.93 -6.59
C PHE A 28 3.23 -7.80 -7.71
N LEU A 29 2.98 -6.93 -8.69
CA LEU A 29 3.90 -6.68 -9.79
C LEU A 29 5.20 -6.01 -9.31
N LEU A 30 5.13 -5.09 -8.34
CA LEU A 30 6.32 -4.53 -7.70
C LEU A 30 7.10 -5.60 -6.90
N ALA A 31 6.42 -6.51 -6.22
CA ALA A 31 7.07 -7.63 -5.52
C ALA A 31 7.76 -8.60 -6.48
N ARG A 32 7.07 -8.95 -7.58
CA ARG A 32 7.63 -9.76 -8.67
C ARG A 32 8.87 -9.11 -9.27
N MET A 33 8.76 -7.83 -9.62
CA MET A 33 9.88 -7.04 -10.14
C MET A 33 11.05 -7.04 -9.15
N THR A 34 10.79 -6.83 -7.86
CA THR A 34 11.81 -6.84 -6.81
C THR A 34 12.51 -8.20 -6.72
N THR A 35 11.77 -9.30 -6.84
CA THR A 35 12.32 -10.68 -6.86
C THR A 35 13.31 -10.89 -8.00
N ARG A 36 13.09 -10.23 -9.13
CA ARG A 36 13.97 -10.32 -10.31
C ARG A 36 15.27 -9.54 -10.10
N MET A 37 15.18 -8.39 -9.42
CA MET A 37 16.35 -7.62 -8.98
C MET A 37 17.15 -8.38 -7.91
N ASP A 38 16.45 -8.96 -6.93
CA ASP A 38 16.99 -9.59 -5.74
C ASP A 38 15.98 -10.58 -5.15
N ARG A 39 16.35 -11.87 -5.12
CA ARG A 39 15.44 -12.95 -4.69
C ARG A 39 15.04 -12.84 -3.22
N GLU A 40 15.93 -12.39 -2.34
CA GLU A 40 15.64 -12.28 -0.91
C GLU A 40 14.74 -11.07 -0.64
N ALA A 41 15.06 -9.92 -1.25
CA ALA A 41 14.18 -8.75 -1.19
C ALA A 41 12.80 -9.07 -1.77
N GLY A 42 12.74 -9.85 -2.85
CA GLY A 42 11.49 -10.34 -3.42
C GLY A 42 10.58 -11.05 -2.44
N ARG A 43 11.12 -11.96 -1.61
CA ARG A 43 10.32 -12.66 -0.58
C ARG A 43 9.72 -11.69 0.43
N LEU A 44 10.50 -10.71 0.87
CA LEU A 44 10.02 -9.67 1.78
C LEU A 44 8.96 -8.78 1.11
N ALA A 45 9.13 -8.44 -0.18
CA ALA A 45 8.15 -7.67 -0.93
C ALA A 45 6.82 -8.42 -1.07
N TYR A 46 6.85 -9.73 -1.34
CA TYR A 46 5.64 -10.57 -1.36
C TYR A 46 4.95 -10.61 -0.01
N PHE A 47 5.70 -10.72 1.08
CA PHE A 47 5.13 -10.62 2.42
C PHE A 47 4.46 -9.27 2.66
N GLY A 48 5.12 -8.16 2.27
CA GLY A 48 4.53 -6.82 2.33
C GLY A 48 3.24 -6.69 1.50
N TRP A 49 3.26 -7.20 0.26
CA TRP A 49 2.07 -7.25 -0.62
C TRP A 49 0.90 -7.99 0.02
N LEU A 50 1.16 -9.16 0.62
CA LEU A 50 0.12 -9.96 1.27
C LEU A 50 -0.53 -9.19 2.42
N LEU A 51 0.28 -8.59 3.30
CA LEU A 51 -0.22 -7.79 4.43
C LEU A 51 -1.07 -6.60 3.96
N ILE A 52 -0.59 -5.82 2.98
CA ILE A 52 -1.32 -4.66 2.47
C ILE A 52 -2.67 -5.10 1.86
N SER A 53 -2.65 -6.17 1.07
CA SER A 53 -3.84 -6.69 0.39
C SER A 53 -4.89 -7.21 1.38
N LEU A 54 -4.46 -7.94 2.41
CA LEU A 54 -5.34 -8.41 3.47
C LEU A 54 -5.96 -7.25 4.26
N GLY A 55 -5.19 -6.22 4.58
CA GLY A 55 -5.72 -5.02 5.24
C GLY A 55 -6.84 -4.35 4.41
N GLY A 56 -6.60 -4.12 3.12
CA GLY A 56 -7.60 -3.54 2.23
C GLY A 56 -8.85 -4.42 2.07
N PHE A 57 -8.66 -5.73 1.91
CA PHE A 57 -9.75 -6.68 1.74
C PHE A 57 -10.62 -6.78 3.00
N ASN A 58 -10.00 -6.77 4.18
CA ASN A 58 -10.71 -6.75 5.45
C ASN A 58 -11.58 -5.50 5.58
N LYS A 59 -11.05 -4.30 5.26
CA LYS A 59 -11.84 -3.06 5.32
C LYS A 59 -13.03 -3.09 4.35
N ALA A 60 -12.84 -3.55 3.11
CA ALA A 60 -13.93 -3.69 2.14
C ALA A 60 -15.00 -4.67 2.64
N THR A 61 -14.56 -5.79 3.23
CA THR A 61 -15.46 -6.79 3.85
C THR A 61 -16.23 -6.22 5.04
N TRP A 62 -15.59 -5.41 5.89
CA TRP A 62 -16.25 -4.72 6.98
C TRP A 62 -17.36 -3.79 6.46
N LYS A 63 -17.06 -2.99 5.43
CA LYS A 63 -18.05 -2.11 4.79
C LYS A 63 -19.23 -2.90 4.19
N LEU A 64 -18.94 -4.05 3.57
CA LEU A 64 -19.99 -4.93 3.03
C LEU A 64 -20.88 -5.51 4.12
N ILE A 65 -20.33 -5.98 5.23
CA ILE A 65 -21.10 -6.51 6.37
C ILE A 65 -21.97 -5.41 6.97
N MET A 66 -21.41 -4.22 7.16
CA MET A 66 -22.13 -3.07 7.68
C MET A 66 -23.30 -2.67 6.76
N ALA A 67 -23.11 -2.67 5.44
CA ALA A 67 -24.14 -2.31 4.46
C ALA A 67 -25.19 -3.41 4.24
N GLY A 68 -24.79 -4.68 4.40
CA GLY A 68 -25.64 -5.84 4.17
C GLY A 68 -26.48 -6.27 5.37
N THR A 69 -26.17 -5.78 6.58
CA THR A 69 -26.91 -6.16 7.79
C THR A 69 -27.84 -5.05 8.25
N ALA A 70 -29.12 -5.36 8.46
CA ALA A 70 -30.12 -4.39 8.93
C ALA A 70 -29.75 -3.72 10.26
N SER A 71 -28.93 -4.39 11.09
CA SER A 71 -28.42 -3.87 12.37
C SER A 71 -27.12 -3.07 12.26
N GLN A 72 -26.56 -2.87 11.06
CA GLN A 72 -25.21 -2.30 10.85
C GLN A 72 -24.16 -2.93 11.78
N THR A 73 -24.02 -4.26 11.71
CA THR A 73 -23.15 -5.03 12.62
C THR A 73 -21.69 -4.59 12.50
N ASN A 74 -21.22 -3.85 13.49
CA ASN A 74 -19.88 -3.30 13.51
C ASN A 74 -18.84 -4.27 14.06
N LEU A 75 -18.21 -5.02 13.16
CA LEU A 75 -17.05 -5.86 13.49
C LEU A 75 -15.77 -5.01 13.54
N VAL A 76 -15.57 -4.33 14.68
CA VAL A 76 -14.46 -3.37 14.89
C VAL A 76 -13.09 -3.95 14.54
N TRP A 77 -12.84 -5.22 14.87
CA TRP A 77 -11.57 -5.88 14.57
C TRP A 77 -11.25 -5.93 13.07
N LEU A 78 -12.27 -6.01 12.22
CA LEU A 78 -12.11 -6.09 10.78
C LEU A 78 -11.77 -4.71 10.19
N ASP A 79 -12.37 -3.65 10.74
CA ASP A 79 -12.01 -2.26 10.41
C ASP A 79 -10.58 -1.94 10.85
N ASP A 80 -10.27 -2.17 12.13
CA ASP A 80 -8.98 -1.82 12.73
C ASP A 80 -7.81 -2.58 12.10
N SER A 81 -8.08 -3.78 11.56
CA SER A 81 -7.06 -4.59 10.88
C SER A 81 -6.44 -3.91 9.66
N LEU A 82 -7.11 -2.92 9.05
CA LEU A 82 -6.62 -2.18 7.89
C LEU A 82 -5.22 -1.60 8.16
N PHE A 83 -5.10 -0.76 9.17
CA PHE A 83 -3.84 -0.07 9.45
C PHE A 83 -2.85 -0.97 10.19
N MET A 84 -3.33 -1.92 10.98
CA MET A 84 -2.49 -2.93 11.62
C MET A 84 -1.72 -3.78 10.61
N LEU A 85 -2.32 -4.06 9.45
CA LEU A 85 -1.68 -4.85 8.39
C LEU A 85 -0.97 -3.97 7.36
N MET A 86 -1.59 -2.88 6.89
CA MET A 86 -1.02 -2.04 5.84
C MET A 86 0.28 -1.35 6.27
N GLY A 87 0.36 -0.84 7.51
CA GLY A 87 1.54 -0.14 8.00
C GLY A 87 2.82 -0.99 7.90
N PRO A 88 2.89 -2.14 8.61
CA PRO A 88 4.01 -3.08 8.48
C PRO A 88 4.20 -3.59 7.06
N GLY A 89 3.11 -3.81 6.31
CA GLY A 89 3.16 -4.26 4.93
C GLY A 89 3.89 -3.27 4.01
N PHE A 90 3.61 -1.97 4.12
CA PHE A 90 4.32 -0.93 3.37
C PHE A 90 5.78 -0.79 3.79
N VAL A 91 6.11 -0.98 5.08
CA VAL A 91 7.51 -0.98 5.53
C VAL A 91 8.28 -2.12 4.86
N CYS A 92 7.72 -3.34 4.86
CA CYS A 92 8.30 -4.50 4.17
C CYS A 92 8.49 -4.23 2.67
N MET A 93 7.45 -3.72 2.00
CA MET A 93 7.50 -3.41 0.57
C MET A 93 8.53 -2.32 0.24
N ALA A 94 8.54 -1.22 1.00
CA ALA A 94 9.47 -0.10 0.80
C ALA A 94 10.93 -0.54 0.97
N TRP A 95 11.21 -1.27 2.05
CA TRP A 95 12.56 -1.77 2.34
C TRP A 95 13.03 -2.76 1.26
N ALA A 96 12.18 -3.70 0.90
CA ALA A 96 12.47 -4.67 -0.16
C ALA A 96 12.75 -3.99 -1.50
N LEU A 97 11.88 -3.07 -1.91
CA LEU A 97 12.02 -2.34 -3.16
C LEU A 97 13.32 -1.53 -3.17
N TRP A 98 13.66 -0.84 -2.08
CA TRP A 98 14.91 -0.10 -1.96
C TRP A 98 16.15 -1.01 -2.06
N CYS A 99 16.16 -2.14 -1.36
CA CYS A 99 17.23 -3.14 -1.44
C CYS A 99 17.38 -3.73 -2.86
N GLY A 100 16.27 -4.05 -3.52
CA GLY A 100 16.25 -4.51 -4.91
C GLY A 100 16.85 -3.47 -5.86
N GLN A 101 16.44 -2.20 -5.73
CA GLN A 101 16.96 -1.11 -6.54
C GLN A 101 18.46 -0.87 -6.32
N ARG A 102 18.99 -1.04 -5.10
CA ARG A 102 20.43 -0.96 -4.83
C ARG A 102 21.18 -2.10 -5.52
N THR A 103 20.68 -3.32 -5.41
CA THR A 103 21.27 -4.51 -6.06
C THR A 103 21.33 -4.30 -7.57
N LEU A 104 20.24 -3.82 -8.17
CA LEU A 104 20.18 -3.54 -9.61
C LEU A 104 21.16 -2.43 -10.04
N ALA A 105 21.48 -1.49 -9.15
CA ALA A 105 22.47 -0.44 -9.37
C ALA A 105 23.92 -0.88 -9.06
N GLY A 106 24.17 -2.18 -8.83
CA GLY A 106 25.50 -2.70 -8.47
C GLY A 106 25.99 -2.28 -7.09
N ARG A 107 25.11 -1.72 -6.24
CA ARG A 107 25.47 -1.27 -4.89
C ARG A 107 25.25 -2.38 -3.88
N LYS A 108 26.15 -2.47 -2.90
CA LYS A 108 26.00 -3.39 -1.76
C LYS A 108 24.71 -3.08 -0.99
N ARG A 109 24.05 -4.16 -0.55
CA ARG A 109 22.93 -4.13 0.39
C ARG A 109 23.45 -3.72 1.78
N PRO A 110 22.59 -3.19 2.66
CA PRO A 110 22.92 -3.01 4.06
C PRO A 110 23.42 -4.34 4.66
N ILE A 111 24.41 -4.26 5.57
CA ILE A 111 24.94 -5.42 6.25
C ILE A 111 23.90 -5.91 7.27
N GLY A 112 23.52 -7.18 7.19
CA GLY A 112 22.61 -7.84 8.13
C GLY A 112 21.42 -8.54 7.47
N PRO A 113 20.54 -9.19 8.28
CA PRO A 113 19.37 -9.88 7.76
C PRO A 113 18.38 -8.89 7.14
N ILE A 114 17.91 -9.18 5.93
CA ILE A 114 16.98 -8.28 5.20
C ILE A 114 15.67 -8.00 5.97
N TRP A 115 15.27 -8.94 6.83
CA TRP A 115 14.07 -8.85 7.67
C TRP A 115 14.25 -8.00 8.92
N ALA A 116 15.49 -7.71 9.33
CA ALA A 116 15.76 -7.04 10.61
C ALA A 116 15.12 -5.64 10.66
N PHE A 117 15.31 -4.83 9.60
CA PHE A 117 14.76 -3.48 9.57
C PHE A 117 13.22 -3.45 9.62
N PRO A 118 12.48 -4.18 8.76
CA PRO A 118 11.02 -4.23 8.85
C PRO A 118 10.50 -4.80 10.17
N LEU A 119 11.17 -5.81 10.76
CA LEU A 119 10.77 -6.37 12.04
C LEU A 119 10.95 -5.38 13.19
N VAL A 120 12.06 -4.64 13.22
CA VAL A 120 12.31 -3.62 14.24
C VAL A 120 11.33 -2.46 14.10
N VAL A 121 11.20 -1.91 12.89
CA VAL A 121 10.30 -0.76 12.64
C VAL A 121 8.83 -1.16 12.84
N GLY A 122 8.40 -2.27 12.26
CA GLY A 122 7.03 -2.78 12.39
C GLY A 122 6.71 -3.19 13.83
N GLY A 123 7.62 -3.90 14.49
CA GLY A 123 7.47 -4.34 15.88
C GLY A 123 7.40 -3.16 16.85
N LEU A 124 8.29 -2.17 16.73
CA LEU A 124 8.24 -0.95 17.52
C LEU A 124 6.92 -0.21 17.30
N HIS A 125 6.45 -0.15 16.05
CA HIS A 125 5.23 0.57 15.73
C HIS A 125 3.97 -0.09 16.32
N VAL A 126 3.88 -1.42 16.21
CA VAL A 126 2.81 -2.20 16.87
C VAL A 126 2.90 -2.04 18.38
N ALA A 127 4.09 -2.12 18.97
CA ALA A 127 4.29 -1.94 20.41
C ALA A 127 3.82 -0.55 20.89
N VAL A 128 4.16 0.52 20.16
CA VAL A 128 3.71 1.88 20.47
C VAL A 128 2.19 2.01 20.33
N ALA A 129 1.59 1.44 19.29
CA ALA A 129 0.14 1.49 19.12
C ALA A 129 -0.60 0.73 20.23
N VAL A 130 -0.13 -0.45 20.62
CA VAL A 130 -0.70 -1.24 21.72
C VAL A 130 -0.53 -0.50 23.06
N PHE A 131 0.65 0.07 23.32
CA PHE A 131 0.90 0.87 24.52
C PHE A 131 -0.03 2.08 24.60
N LEU A 132 -0.21 2.82 23.50
CA LEU A 132 -1.11 3.97 23.46
C LEU A 132 -2.59 3.55 23.56
N GLY A 133 -2.98 2.44 22.93
CA GLY A 133 -4.33 1.91 23.00
C GLY A 133 -4.72 1.42 24.39
N THR A 134 -3.75 0.94 25.18
CA THR A 134 -3.97 0.48 26.56
C THR A 134 -3.86 1.60 27.60
N THR A 135 -2.99 2.59 27.39
CA THR A 135 -2.76 3.68 28.36
C THR A 135 -3.69 4.88 28.15
N ARG A 136 -4.16 5.11 26.92
CA ARG A 136 -5.05 6.22 26.56
C ARG A 136 -6.20 5.75 25.67
N PRO A 137 -7.04 4.81 26.14
CA PRO A 137 -8.10 4.20 25.34
C PRO A 137 -9.13 5.21 24.82
N ASP A 138 -9.34 6.31 25.56
CA ASP A 138 -10.29 7.37 25.20
C ASP A 138 -9.80 8.22 24.01
N THR A 139 -8.52 8.11 23.66
CA THR A 139 -7.89 8.86 22.57
C THR A 139 -7.68 7.98 21.34
N ARG A 140 -7.99 8.50 20.15
CA ARG A 140 -7.66 7.82 18.87
C ARG A 140 -6.17 7.93 18.50
N THR A 141 -5.28 8.15 19.45
CA THR A 141 -3.85 8.37 19.19
C THR A 141 -3.19 7.15 18.57
N TRP A 142 -3.54 5.93 19.03
CA TRP A 142 -3.03 4.69 18.45
C TRP A 142 -3.36 4.57 16.95
N PHE A 143 -4.55 5.01 16.55
CA PHE A 143 -5.02 5.02 15.18
C PHE A 143 -4.20 6.00 14.32
N PHE A 144 -3.95 7.20 14.82
CA PHE A 144 -3.14 8.19 14.08
C PHE A 144 -1.68 7.76 13.91
N VAL A 145 -1.12 7.04 14.89
CA VAL A 145 0.23 6.46 14.79
C VAL A 145 0.26 5.45 13.63
N MET A 146 -0.67 4.50 13.63
CA MET A 146 -0.81 3.46 12.59
C MET A 146 -1.09 4.03 11.19
N LEU A 147 -1.98 5.03 11.12
CA LEU A 147 -2.25 5.79 9.89
C LEU A 147 -0.98 6.48 9.40
N GLY A 148 -0.22 7.12 10.30
CA GLY A 148 1.02 7.81 9.98
C GLY A 148 2.05 6.89 9.33
N LEU A 149 2.29 5.70 9.90
CA LEU A 149 3.21 4.73 9.27
C LEU A 149 2.70 4.26 7.92
N THR A 150 1.41 3.96 7.81
CA THR A 150 0.80 3.53 6.54
C THR A 150 0.99 4.59 5.47
N THR A 151 0.73 5.87 5.80
CA THR A 151 0.93 7.00 4.89
C THR A 151 2.40 7.13 4.50
N ILE A 152 3.33 7.20 5.46
CA ILE A 152 4.76 7.33 5.17
C ILE A 152 5.23 6.17 4.28
N GLY A 153 4.89 4.93 4.65
CA GLY A 153 5.26 3.74 3.90
C GLY A 153 4.73 3.77 2.46
N ASN A 154 3.46 4.11 2.27
CA ASN A 154 2.86 4.26 0.94
C ASN A 154 3.59 5.32 0.09
N PHE A 155 3.91 6.47 0.68
CA PHE A 155 4.67 7.53 0.01
C PHE A 155 6.09 7.11 -0.35
N VAL A 156 6.76 6.35 0.52
CA VAL A 156 8.10 5.81 0.23
C VAL A 156 8.03 4.80 -0.91
N VAL A 157 7.09 3.86 -0.91
CA VAL A 157 6.89 2.91 -2.03
C VAL A 157 6.62 3.66 -3.33
N GLY A 158 5.68 4.60 -3.33
CA GLY A 158 5.36 5.41 -4.51
C GLY A 158 6.57 6.22 -4.98
N GLY A 159 7.28 6.89 -4.07
CA GLY A 159 8.49 7.66 -4.37
C GLY A 159 9.61 6.81 -4.97
N LEU A 160 9.83 5.59 -4.43
CA LEU A 160 10.79 4.64 -4.98
C LEU A 160 10.39 4.14 -6.37
N ALA A 161 9.10 3.91 -6.62
CA ALA A 161 8.58 3.50 -7.92
C ALA A 161 8.72 4.63 -8.96
N ILE A 162 8.37 5.88 -8.59
CA ILE A 162 8.55 7.08 -9.42
C ILE A 162 10.03 7.27 -9.77
N ARG A 163 10.91 7.20 -8.75
CA ARG A 163 12.36 7.32 -8.94
C ARG A 163 12.88 6.26 -9.91
N GLN A 164 12.44 5.02 -9.74
CA GLN A 164 12.86 3.92 -10.61
C GLN A 164 12.36 4.11 -12.04
N ALA A 165 11.11 4.54 -12.25
CA ALA A 165 10.58 4.82 -13.58
C ALA A 165 11.36 5.96 -14.27
N ARG A 166 11.64 7.06 -13.55
CA ARG A 166 12.43 8.19 -14.06
C ARG A 166 13.87 7.80 -14.42
N GLN A 167 14.52 6.98 -13.60
CA GLN A 167 15.86 6.45 -13.89
C GLN A 167 15.90 5.57 -15.14
N ARG A 168 14.75 5.12 -15.65
CA ARG A 168 14.61 4.35 -16.89
C ARG A 168 14.05 5.18 -18.06
N GLY A 169 13.93 6.50 -17.92
CA GLY A 169 13.34 7.37 -18.95
C GLY A 169 11.83 7.21 -19.11
N MET A 170 11.16 6.43 -18.24
CA MET A 170 9.72 6.17 -18.33
C MET A 170 8.91 7.27 -17.62
N HIS A 171 8.97 8.50 -18.14
CA HIS A 171 8.35 9.67 -17.50
C HIS A 171 6.83 9.52 -17.32
N PHE A 172 6.13 8.96 -18.32
CA PHE A 172 4.69 8.71 -18.23
C PHE A 172 4.35 7.72 -17.11
N VAL A 173 5.11 6.64 -16.96
CA VAL A 173 4.93 5.67 -15.86
C VAL A 173 5.18 6.33 -14.51
N GLY A 174 6.23 7.15 -14.40
CA GLY A 174 6.48 7.94 -13.20
C GLY A 174 5.34 8.92 -12.87
N PHE A 175 4.74 9.54 -13.88
CA PHE A 175 3.57 10.41 -13.71
C PHE A 175 2.36 9.62 -13.17
N LEU A 176 2.08 8.42 -13.67
CA LEU A 176 0.96 7.62 -13.19
C LEU A 176 1.10 7.21 -11.71
N PHE A 177 2.31 6.89 -11.25
CA PHE A 177 2.57 6.67 -9.82
C PHE A 177 2.36 7.96 -9.01
N ALA A 178 2.82 9.11 -9.51
CA ALA A 178 2.62 10.39 -8.84
C ALA A 178 1.13 10.77 -8.77
N PHE A 179 0.38 10.54 -9.85
CA PHE A 179 -1.06 10.72 -9.91
C PHE A 179 -1.77 9.89 -8.82
N ASN A 180 -1.38 8.64 -8.62
CA ASN A 180 -1.91 7.82 -7.54
C ASN A 180 -1.65 8.43 -6.14
N LEU A 181 -0.44 8.91 -5.86
CA LEU A 181 -0.13 9.56 -4.58
C LEU A 181 -0.95 10.84 -4.36
N VAL A 182 -1.11 11.67 -5.39
CA VAL A 182 -1.95 12.87 -5.33
C VAL A 182 -3.41 12.50 -5.08
N ALA A 183 -3.94 11.50 -5.78
CA ALA A 183 -5.29 11.03 -5.57
C ALA A 183 -5.53 10.54 -4.13
N ILE A 184 -4.56 9.85 -3.52
CA ILE A 184 -4.65 9.42 -2.12
C ILE A 184 -4.74 10.61 -1.16
N LEU A 185 -4.02 11.71 -1.43
CA LEU A 185 -4.15 12.94 -0.64
C LEU A 185 -5.51 13.59 -0.82
N VAL A 186 -6.01 13.66 -2.07
CA VAL A 186 -7.35 14.17 -2.37
C VAL A 186 -8.40 13.35 -1.62
N LEU A 187 -8.35 12.02 -1.67
CA LEU A 187 -9.26 11.13 -0.96
C LEU A 187 -9.21 11.34 0.57
N THR A 188 -8.02 11.55 1.12
CA THR A 188 -7.85 11.87 2.55
C THR A 188 -8.52 13.20 2.92
N GLY A 189 -8.50 14.17 2.01
CA GLY A 189 -9.19 15.45 2.14
C GLY A 189 -10.72 15.29 2.05
N LEU A 190 -11.21 14.62 1.00
CA LEU A 190 -12.63 14.34 0.80
C LEU A 190 -13.22 13.59 2.00
N ALA A 191 -12.44 12.70 2.63
CA ALA A 191 -12.89 11.93 3.77
C ALA A 191 -13.23 12.78 5.01
N ARG A 192 -12.80 14.05 5.07
CA ARG A 192 -13.01 14.98 6.20
C ARG A 192 -14.15 15.98 5.96
N ILE A 193 -14.79 15.94 4.80
CA ILE A 193 -15.89 16.85 4.49
C ILE A 193 -17.19 16.27 5.08
N ASP A 194 -17.81 17.02 5.97
CA ASP A 194 -19.13 16.75 6.53
C ASP A 194 -20.12 17.87 6.17
N PRO A 195 -21.40 17.55 5.83
CA PRO A 195 -21.98 16.21 5.73
C PRO A 195 -21.53 15.47 4.46
N ARG A 196 -21.38 14.15 4.58
CA ARG A 196 -20.97 13.29 3.46
C ARG A 196 -22.16 12.97 2.57
N THR A 197 -22.19 13.58 1.39
CA THR A 197 -23.24 13.35 0.39
C THR A 197 -22.93 12.13 -0.48
N ASP A 198 -23.97 11.52 -1.06
CA ASP A 198 -23.83 10.37 -1.96
C ASP A 198 -22.92 10.68 -3.16
N VAL A 199 -23.01 11.91 -3.69
CA VAL A 199 -22.16 12.40 -4.79
C VAL A 199 -20.69 12.43 -4.38
N LEU A 200 -20.40 12.87 -3.14
CA LEU A 200 -19.04 12.91 -2.62
C LEU A 200 -18.46 11.50 -2.45
N GLU A 201 -19.25 10.56 -1.95
CA GLU A 201 -18.83 9.17 -1.76
C GLU A 201 -18.55 8.47 -3.11
N TRP A 202 -19.42 8.66 -4.11
CA TRP A 202 -19.17 8.18 -5.48
C TRP A 202 -17.93 8.81 -6.12
N THR A 203 -17.74 10.11 -5.91
CA THR A 203 -16.54 10.83 -6.39
C THR A 203 -15.28 10.23 -5.78
N ALA A 204 -15.30 9.94 -4.48
CA ALA A 204 -14.19 9.28 -3.79
C ALA A 204 -13.96 7.87 -4.34
N GLN A 205 -15.00 7.06 -4.52
CA GLN A 205 -14.86 5.69 -5.04
C GLN A 205 -14.31 5.66 -6.47
N ILE A 206 -14.82 6.50 -7.38
CA ILE A 206 -14.35 6.58 -8.76
C ILE A 206 -12.88 7.04 -8.80
N THR A 207 -12.55 8.08 -8.02
CA THR A 207 -11.18 8.59 -7.90
C THR A 207 -10.22 7.50 -7.39
N ASN A 208 -10.65 6.73 -6.39
CA ASN A 208 -9.87 5.62 -5.83
C ASN A 208 -9.67 4.50 -6.85
N THR A 209 -10.71 4.11 -7.59
CA THR A 209 -10.63 3.08 -8.63
C THR A 209 -9.71 3.51 -9.78
N ILE A 210 -9.87 4.72 -10.31
CA ILE A 210 -9.06 5.22 -11.43
C ILE A 210 -7.59 5.34 -11.02
N SER A 211 -7.32 5.90 -9.83
CA SER A 211 -5.95 6.06 -9.34
C SER A 211 -5.24 4.73 -9.06
N ASN A 212 -5.94 3.72 -8.54
CA ASN A 212 -5.35 2.40 -8.36
C ASN A 212 -5.21 1.62 -9.68
N GLY A 213 -6.10 1.86 -10.65
CA GLY A 213 -5.93 1.36 -12.02
C GLY A 213 -4.68 1.93 -12.68
N ALA A 214 -4.44 3.24 -12.54
CA ALA A 214 -3.23 3.90 -13.00
C ALA A 214 -1.97 3.34 -12.34
N PHE A 215 -2.01 3.12 -11.01
CA PHE A 215 -0.94 2.49 -10.25
C PHE A 215 -0.64 1.06 -10.75
N ALA A 216 -1.66 0.23 -10.94
CA ALA A 216 -1.50 -1.14 -11.43
C ALA A 216 -0.87 -1.19 -12.82
N TYR A 217 -1.36 -0.34 -13.74
CA TYR A 217 -0.80 -0.23 -15.08
C TYR A 217 0.65 0.27 -15.07
N ALA A 218 0.97 1.26 -14.25
CA ALA A 218 2.33 1.77 -14.08
C ALA A 218 3.28 0.69 -13.55
N ALA A 219 2.85 -0.07 -12.54
CA ALA A 219 3.60 -1.19 -11.98
C ALA A 219 3.83 -2.30 -13.00
N TRP A 220 2.83 -2.62 -13.83
CA TRP A 220 2.96 -3.60 -14.90
C TRP A 220 4.02 -3.19 -15.93
N LYS A 221 3.94 -1.94 -16.44
CA LYS A 221 4.93 -1.41 -17.39
C LYS A 221 6.33 -1.36 -16.80
N LEU A 222 6.47 -0.90 -15.56
CA LEU A 222 7.77 -0.84 -14.89
C LEU A 222 8.35 -2.25 -14.67
N CYS A 223 7.52 -3.21 -14.26
CA CYS A 223 7.94 -4.59 -14.07
C CYS A 223 8.49 -5.21 -15.37
N GLN A 224 7.79 -5.01 -16.50
CA GLN A 224 8.25 -5.50 -17.80
C GLN A 224 9.60 -4.91 -18.21
N GLU A 225 9.78 -3.59 -18.07
CA GLU A 225 11.03 -2.91 -18.41
C GLU A 225 12.21 -3.44 -17.60
N ILE A 226 12.01 -3.68 -16.30
CA ILE A 226 13.06 -4.21 -15.44
C ILE A 226 13.35 -5.68 -15.77
N GLU A 227 12.32 -6.51 -15.96
CA GLU A 227 12.51 -7.93 -16.30
C GLU A 227 13.31 -8.11 -17.60
N ALA A 228 13.10 -7.25 -18.59
CA ALA A 228 13.86 -7.26 -19.84
C ALA A 228 15.35 -6.92 -19.65
N ARG A 229 15.71 -6.16 -18.61
CA ARG A 229 17.09 -5.67 -18.39
C ARG A 229 17.92 -6.48 -17.40
N VAL A 230 17.28 -7.19 -16.46
CA VAL A 230 17.99 -7.99 -15.46
C VAL A 230 19.00 -8.98 -16.07
N PRO A 231 18.70 -9.69 -17.19
CA PRO A 231 19.68 -10.57 -17.82
C PRO A 231 20.96 -9.84 -18.25
N ALA A 232 20.83 -8.67 -18.88
CA ALA A 232 21.97 -7.89 -19.37
C ALA A 232 22.89 -7.40 -18.22
N VAL A 233 22.31 -6.99 -17.09
CA VAL A 233 23.08 -6.55 -15.92
C VAL A 233 23.85 -7.72 -15.29
N ARG A 234 23.26 -8.92 -15.24
CA ARG A 234 23.93 -10.11 -14.69
C ARG A 234 25.11 -10.56 -15.55
N VAL A 235 24.98 -10.50 -16.89
CA VAL A 235 26.08 -10.82 -17.81
C VAL A 235 27.24 -9.83 -17.63
N ALA A 236 26.95 -8.52 -17.61
CA ALA A 236 27.98 -7.49 -17.42
C ALA A 236 28.74 -7.63 -16.09
N ALA A 237 28.07 -8.07 -15.02
CA ALA A 237 28.69 -8.29 -13.71
C ALA A 237 29.54 -9.58 -13.62
N GLN A 238 29.36 -10.53 -14.53
CA GLN A 238 30.19 -11.75 -14.60
C GLN A 238 31.46 -11.55 -15.44
N THR A 239 31.49 -10.53 -16.30
CA THR A 239 32.61 -10.21 -17.19
C THR A 239 33.56 -9.13 -16.65
N ALA A 240 33.25 -8.54 -15.49
CA ALA A 240 34.01 -7.48 -14.83
C ALA A 240 34.70 -8.02 -13.57
#